data_AF-A0A6J7VZY3-F1
#
_entry.id   AF-A0A6J7VZY3-F1
#
_cell.length_a   1.000
_cell.length_b   1.000
_cell.length_c   1.000
_cell.angle_alpha   90.00
_cell.angle_beta   90.00
_cell.angle_gamma   90.00
#
_symmetry.space_group_name_H-M   'P 1'
#
loop_
_entity.id
_entity.type
_entity.pdbx_description
1 polymer ?
#
loop_
_entity_poly.entity_id
_entity_poly.type
_entity_poly.pdbx_seq_one_letter_code
_entity_poly.pdbx_strand_id
1 'polypeptide(L)' 'MARINVPEGQGLEAHRMWKLAPDIGAGMHALSEAVYTKSSLSVREREVARMRIAQLNQCVV' A
#
# COMPACT_ATOMS: atom_id res chain seq x y z
N MET A 1 2.54 15.69 -9.22
CA MET A 1 2.70 16.34 -7.90
C MET A 1 1.39 16.20 -7.13
N ALA A 2 1.44 15.68 -5.91
CA ALA A 2 0.26 15.44 -5.10
C ALA A 2 -0.47 16.77 -4.84
N ARG A 3 -1.79 16.79 -5.05
CA ARG A 3 -2.65 17.96 -4.78
C ARG A 3 -2.97 18.13 -3.28
N ILE A 4 -2.32 17.33 -2.42
CA ILE A 4 -2.58 17.25 -0.98
C ILE A 4 -1.24 17.38 -0.24
N ASN A 5 -1.25 18.11 0.87
CA ASN A 5 -0.06 18.28 1.70
C ASN A 5 0.15 17.03 2.55
N VAL A 6 1.27 16.33 2.34
CA VAL A 6 1.62 15.16 3.15
C VAL A 6 2.20 15.62 4.49
N PRO A 7 1.67 15.18 5.64
CA PRO A 7 2.19 15.58 6.95
C PRO A 7 3.66 15.21 7.13
N GLU A 8 4.48 16.12 7.68
CA GLU A 8 5.91 15.87 7.94
C GLU A 8 6.18 14.67 8.88
N GLY A 9 7.43 14.19 8.85
CA GLY A 9 7.93 13.13 9.72
C GLY A 9 8.78 12.09 8.99
N GLN A 10 9.15 11.05 9.72
CA GLN A 10 10.00 9.97 9.21
C GLN A 10 9.21 8.91 8.44
N GLY A 11 9.90 8.12 7.62
CA GLY A 11 9.33 7.00 6.85
C GLY A 11 8.80 7.40 5.46
N LEU A 12 8.21 6.42 4.77
CA LEU A 12 7.70 6.62 3.41
C LEU A 12 6.51 7.60 3.39
N GLU A 13 6.42 8.38 2.31
CA GLU A 13 5.33 9.33 2.10
C GLU A 13 3.95 8.66 2.20
N ALA A 14 3.81 7.45 1.65
CA ALA A 14 2.57 6.65 1.72
C ALA A 14 2.16 6.32 3.17
N HIS A 15 3.10 6.12 4.09
CA HIS A 15 2.76 5.89 5.50
C HIS A 15 2.31 7.19 6.18
N ARG A 16 2.98 8.31 5.88
CA ARG A 16 2.62 9.62 6.42
C ARG A 16 1.27 10.09 5.90
N MET A 17 0.88 9.69 4.69
CA MET A 17 -0.42 10.01 4.10
C MET A 17 -1.59 9.58 4.99
N TRP A 18 -1.50 8.40 5.60
CA TRP A 18 -2.56 7.89 6.47
C TRP A 18 -2.69 8.64 7.79
N LYS A 19 -1.76 9.52 8.16
CA LYS A 19 -1.95 10.44 9.29
C LYS A 19 -3.12 11.42 9.04
N LEU A 20 -3.46 11.69 7.78
CA LEU A 20 -4.63 12.50 7.42
C LEU A 20 -5.95 11.74 7.58
N ALA A 21 -5.92 10.41 7.63
CA ALA A 21 -7.09 9.54 7.71
C ALA A 21 -6.77 8.28 8.55
N PRO A 22 -6.64 8.41 9.88
CA PRO A 22 -6.11 7.35 10.75
C PRO A 22 -6.94 6.06 10.72
N ASP A 23 -8.26 6.15 10.66
CA ASP A 23 -9.14 4.97 10.60
C ASP A 23 -8.98 4.20 9.29
N ILE A 24 -8.77 4.91 8.18
CA ILE A 24 -8.41 4.30 6.90
C ILE A 24 -7.02 3.66 7.02
N GLY A 25 -6.07 4.34 7.67
CA GLY A 25 -4.73 3.83 7.93
C GLY A 25 -4.74 2.48 8.65
N ALA A 26 -5.59 2.32 9.67
CA ALA A 26 -5.76 1.05 10.38
C ALA A 26 -6.26 -0.06 9.44
N GLY A 27 -7.26 0.22 8.61
CA GLY A 27 -7.76 -0.73 7.61
C GLY A 27 -6.71 -1.11 6.56
N MET A 28 -5.95 -0.13 6.07
CA MET A 28 -4.86 -0.37 5.11
C MET A 28 -3.73 -1.20 5.71
N HIS A 29 -3.43 -1.04 7.00
CA HIS A 29 -2.47 -1.88 7.71
C HIS A 29 -2.96 -3.33 7.78
N ALA A 30 -4.23 -3.56 8.16
CA ALA A 30 -4.81 -4.90 8.21
C ALA A 30 -4.84 -5.58 6.84
N LEU A 31 -5.15 -4.84 5.76
CA LEU A 31 -5.06 -5.34 4.39
C LEU A 31 -3.62 -5.73 4.03
N SER A 32 -2.65 -4.88 4.33
CA SER A 32 -1.22 -5.16 4.08
C SER A 32 -0.79 -6.43 4.80
N GLU A 33 -1.13 -6.58 6.09
CA GLU A 33 -0.84 -7.79 6.85
C GLU A 33 -1.44 -9.04 6.16
N ALA A 34 -2.73 -9.00 5.80
CA ALA A 34 -3.39 -10.12 5.14
C ALA A 34 -2.70 -10.52 3.82
N VAL A 35 -2.32 -9.53 3.00
CA VAL A 35 -1.60 -9.76 1.74
C VAL A 35 -0.24 -10.42 2.00
N TYR A 36 0.51 -9.92 2.99
CA TYR A 36 1.90 -10.34 3.18
C TYR A 36 2.09 -11.59 4.04
N THR A 37 1.16 -11.90 4.93
CA THR A 37 1.32 -12.99 5.91
C THR A 37 0.23 -14.06 5.83
N LYS A 38 -0.93 -13.76 5.22
CA LYS A 38 -2.10 -14.67 5.15
C LYS A 38 -2.49 -15.02 3.71
N SER A 39 -1.55 -14.91 2.77
CA SER A 39 -1.79 -15.25 1.36
C SER A 39 -1.80 -16.77 1.14
N SER A 40 -2.69 -17.25 0.27
CA SER A 40 -2.68 -18.63 -0.23
C SER A 40 -1.67 -18.86 -1.37
N LEU A 41 -1.05 -17.78 -1.88
CA LEU A 41 -0.05 -17.84 -2.95
C LEU A 41 1.35 -17.90 -2.36
N SER A 42 2.28 -18.52 -3.09
CA SER A 42 3.70 -18.37 -2.77
C SER A 42 4.14 -16.91 -2.89
N VAL A 43 5.24 -16.54 -2.22
CA VAL A 43 5.79 -15.16 -2.28
C VAL A 43 5.99 -14.72 -3.74
N ARG A 44 6.56 -15.58 -4.59
CA ARG A 44 6.83 -15.26 -5.99
C ARG A 44 5.53 -14.98 -6.77
N GLU A 45 4.53 -15.85 -6.63
CA GLU A 45 3.24 -15.68 -7.32
C GLU A 45 2.50 -14.44 -6.82
N ARG A 46 2.52 -14.18 -5.52
CA ARG A 46 1.91 -12.99 -4.92
C ARG A 46 2.52 -11.71 -5.47
N GLU A 47 3.85 -11.60 -5.51
CA GLU A 47 4.49 -10.38 -6.01
C GLU A 47 4.21 -10.17 -7.49
N VAL A 48 4.22 -11.24 -8.32
CA VAL A 48 3.83 -11.14 -9.74
C VAL A 48 2.37 -10.72 -9.89
N ALA A 49 1.46 -11.27 -9.08
CA ALA A 49 0.05 -10.87 -9.09
C ALA A 49 -0.12 -9.38 -8.75
N ARG A 50 0.59 -8.89 -7.72
CA ARG A 50 0.56 -7.47 -7.33
C ARG A 50 1.14 -6.56 -8.40
N MET A 51 2.26 -6.94 -9.01
CA MET A 51 2.81 -6.21 -10.16
C MET A 51 1.83 -6.16 -11.32
N ARG A 52 1.14 -7.27 -11.62
CA ARG A 52 0.15 -7.31 -12.70
C ARG A 52 -1.05 -6.40 -12.41
N ILE A 53 -1.53 -6.39 -11.18
CA ILE A 53 -2.61 -5.48 -10.74
C ILE A 53 -2.17 -4.02 -10.90
N ALA A 54 -0.95 -3.67 -10.49
CA ALA A 54 -0.43 -2.32 -10.65
C ALA A 54 -0.36 -1.90 -12.13
N GLN A 55 0.14 -2.77 -13.01
CA GLN A 55 0.14 -2.53 -14.46
C GLN A 55 -1.27 -2.31 -15.02
N LEU A 56 -2.24 -3.14 -14.62
CA LEU A 56 -3.64 -3.02 -15.06
C LEU A 56 -4.27 -1.69 -14.62
N ASN A 57 -3.90 -1.20 -13.44
CA ASN A 57 -4.35 0.09 -12.92
C ASN A 57 -3.49 1.27 -13.43
N GLN A 58 -2.53 1.03 -14.32
CA GLN A 58 -1.57 2.04 -14.79
C GLN A 58 -0.82 2.72 -13.62
N CYS A 59 -0.71 2.03 -12.49
CA CYS A 59 0.15 2.43 -11.38
C CYS A 59 1.57 2.11 -11.77
N VAL A 60 2.37 3.16 -12.02
CA VAL A 60 3.81 3.00 -12.26
C VAL A 60 4.42 2.34 -11.02
N VAL A 61 4.99 1.15 -11.21
CA VAL A 61 5.73 0.40 -10.19
C VAL A 61 7.17 0.85 -10.20
#